data_AF-L7E8K2-F1
#
_entry.id   AF-L7E8K2-F1
#
_cell.length_a   1.000
_cell.length_b   1.000
_cell.length_c   1.000
_cell.angle_alpha   90.00
_cell.angle_beta   90.00
_cell.angle_gamma   90.00
#
_symmetry.space_group_name_H-M   'P 1'
#
loop_
_entity.id
_entity.type
_entity.pdbx_description
1 polymer ?
#
loop_
_entity_poly.entity_id
_entity_poly.type
_entity_poly.pdbx_seq_one_letter_code
_entity_poly.pdbx_strand_id
1 'polypeptide(L)'
;MPHDLAVRLGITRSDALTVLAILEGDGMCSMKLLVYHKCEPDTPAGAIPYGQGFPNLPWLCPLCEEEVDNYDDLLFDFIAEINQAIEFI
;
A
#
# COMPACT_ATOMS: atom_id res chain seq x y z
N MET A 1 6.63 1.11 5.01
CA MET A 1 6.11 1.80 3.81
C MET A 1 7.28 2.18 2.89
N PRO A 2 7.09 2.43 1.58
CA PRO A 2 8.17 2.89 0.70
C PRO A 2 8.85 4.17 1.18
N HIS A 3 8.10 5.08 1.79
CA HIS A 3 8.67 6.33 2.33
C HIS A 3 9.64 6.04 3.51
N ASP A 4 9.30 5.12 4.41
CA ASP A 4 10.19 4.71 5.52
C ASP A 4 11.50 4.14 4.99
N LEU A 5 11.41 3.29 3.96
CA LEU A 5 12.56 2.65 3.35
C LEU A 5 13.45 3.68 2.66
N ALA A 6 12.84 4.62 1.92
CA ALA A 6 13.54 5.73 1.27
C ALA A 6 14.36 6.55 2.27
N VAL A 7 13.76 6.92 3.42
CA VAL A 7 14.44 7.66 4.49
C VAL A 7 15.60 6.86 5.08
N ARG A 8 15.40 5.58 5.39
CA ARG A 8 16.43 4.74 6.02
C ARG A 8 17.62 4.45 5.12
N LEU A 9 17.39 4.33 3.82
CA LEU A 9 18.43 4.01 2.84
C LEU A 9 19.02 5.24 2.16
N GLY A 10 18.45 6.44 2.37
CA GLY A 10 18.88 7.66 1.70
C GLY A 10 18.62 7.65 0.19
N ILE A 11 17.56 6.98 -0.24
CA ILE A 11 17.17 6.84 -1.66
C ILE A 11 15.84 7.56 -1.93
N THR A 12 15.47 7.70 -3.21
CA THR A 12 14.18 8.31 -3.57
C THR A 12 13.01 7.36 -3.25
N ARG A 13 11.80 7.91 -3.10
CA ARG A 13 10.59 7.08 -2.93
C ARG A 13 10.37 6.14 -4.11
N SER A 14 10.68 6.56 -5.33
CA SER A 14 10.60 5.71 -6.52
C SER A 14 11.58 4.55 -6.45
N ASP A 15 12.83 4.80 -6.05
CA ASP A 15 13.83 3.72 -5.91
C ASP A 15 13.42 2.74 -4.80
N ALA A 16 12.92 3.25 -3.67
CA ALA A 16 12.41 2.42 -2.59
C ALA A 16 11.24 1.55 -3.06
N LEU A 17 10.32 2.09 -3.87
CA LEU A 17 9.24 1.32 -4.47
C LEU A 17 9.75 0.26 -5.44
N THR A 18 10.76 0.57 -6.27
CA THR A 18 11.40 -0.40 -7.17
C THR A 18 12.04 -1.54 -6.38
N VAL A 19 12.76 -1.24 -5.30
CA VAL A 19 13.35 -2.27 -4.42
C VAL A 19 12.26 -3.18 -3.86
N LEU A 20 11.17 -2.61 -3.32
CA LEU A 20 10.08 -3.40 -2.76
C LEU A 20 9.39 -4.28 -3.83
N ALA A 21 9.18 -3.75 -5.03
CA ALA A 21 8.58 -4.52 -6.13
C ALA A 21 9.47 -5.69 -6.58
N ILE A 22 10.80 -5.52 -6.58
CA ILE A 22 11.74 -6.62 -6.84
C ILE A 22 11.65 -7.68 -5.74
N LEU A 23 11.65 -7.25 -4.47
CA LEU A 23 11.55 -8.15 -3.32
C LEU A 23 10.23 -8.95 -3.31
N GLU A 24 9.13 -8.36 -3.76
CA GLU A 24 7.86 -9.08 -3.94
C GLU A 24 7.94 -10.10 -5.07
N GLY A 25 8.55 -9.75 -6.20
CA GLY A 25 8.79 -10.67 -7.32
C GLY A 25 9.64 -11.88 -6.92
N ASP A 26 10.56 -11.69 -5.97
CA ASP A 26 11.39 -12.75 -5.39
C ASP A 26 10.71 -13.49 -4.20
N GLY A 27 9.48 -13.11 -3.86
CA GLY A 27 8.69 -13.73 -2.78
C GLY A 27 9.17 -13.38 -1.37
N MET A 28 10.07 -12.40 -1.21
CA MET A 28 10.64 -12.01 0.09
C MET A 28 9.66 -11.14 0.91
N CYS A 29 8.79 -10.40 0.23
CA CYS A 29 7.70 -9.66 0.85
C CYS A 29 6.41 -9.80 0.05
N SER A 30 5.30 -9.41 0.66
CA SER A 30 4.01 -9.21 -0.01
C SER A 30 3.68 -7.74 0.02
N MET A 31 3.40 -7.13 -1.13
CA MET A 31 2.97 -5.74 -1.17
C MET A 31 1.46 -5.63 -1.28
N LYS A 32 0.92 -4.56 -0.68
CA LYS A 32 -0.50 -4.20 -0.79
C LYS A 32 -0.63 -2.71 -1.08
N LEU A 33 -1.56 -2.38 -1.96
CA LEU A 33 -2.09 -1.04 -2.13
C LEU A 33 -3.10 -0.78 -1.01
N LEU A 34 -2.77 0.14 -0.12
CA LEU A 34 -3.69 0.64 0.90
C LEU A 34 -4.62 1.67 0.27
N VAL A 35 -5.91 1.54 0.57
CA VAL A 35 -6.97 2.44 0.13
C VAL A 35 -7.48 3.18 1.35
N TYR A 36 -7.51 4.50 1.29
CA TYR A 36 -8.00 5.39 2.34
C TYR A 36 -9.18 6.19 1.79
N HIS A 37 -10.20 6.40 2.60
CA HIS A 37 -11.32 7.29 2.27
C HIS A 37 -11.18 8.59 3.08
N LYS A 38 -11.58 9.72 2.50
CA LYS A 38 -11.54 11.03 3.17
C LYS A 38 -12.29 11.09 4.52
N CYS A 39 -13.23 10.17 4.77
CA CYS A 39 -13.91 10.10 6.06
C CYS A 39 -12.94 9.85 7.23
N GLU A 40 -11.87 9.09 7.00
CA GLU A 40 -10.84 8.75 8.00
C GLU A 40 -9.49 8.58 7.29
N PRO A 41 -8.80 9.69 6.95
CA PRO A 41 -7.63 9.66 6.07
C PRO A 41 -6.39 9.00 6.70
N ASP A 42 -6.38 8.83 8.02
CA ASP A 42 -5.26 8.25 8.76
C ASP A 42 -5.39 6.73 8.93
N THR A 43 -6.55 6.15 8.61
CA THR A 43 -6.81 4.71 8.74
C THR A 43 -7.07 4.08 7.37
N PRO A 44 -6.32 3.03 6.96
CA PRO A 44 -6.60 2.35 5.71
C PRO A 44 -7.96 1.65 5.81
N ALA A 45 -8.85 2.02 4.92
CA ALA A 45 -10.18 1.44 4.80
C ALA A 45 -10.15 0.12 3.99
N GLY A 46 -9.13 -0.08 3.14
CA GLY A 46 -8.95 -1.33 2.41
C GLY A 46 -7.48 -1.62 2.07
N ALA A 47 -7.21 -2.87 1.70
CA ALA A 47 -5.91 -3.30 1.20
C ALA A 47 -6.10 -4.27 0.01
N ILE A 48 -5.47 -3.95 -1.11
CA ILE A 48 -5.54 -4.74 -2.35
C ILE A 48 -4.14 -5.29 -2.64
N PRO A 49 -3.99 -6.58 -3.01
CA PRO A 49 -2.69 -7.11 -3.40
C PRO A 49 -2.05 -6.28 -4.52
N TYR A 50 -0.73 -6.07 -4.43
CA TYR A 50 -0.01 -5.32 -5.45
C TYR A 50 -0.16 -5.97 -6.83
N GLY A 51 -0.21 -5.13 -7.88
CA GLY A 51 -0.42 -5.58 -9.25
C GLY A 51 -1.88 -5.83 -9.65
N GLN A 52 -2.85 -5.83 -8.72
CA GLN A 52 -4.28 -5.98 -9.07
C GLN A 52 -4.95 -4.66 -9.48
N GLY A 53 -4.25 -3.53 -9.34
CA GLY A 53 -4.77 -2.20 -9.68
C GLY A 53 -5.54 -1.55 -8.53
N PHE A 54 -6.42 -0.60 -8.89
CA PHE A 54 -7.24 0.18 -7.96
C PHE A 54 -8.58 -0.51 -7.69
N PRO A 55 -9.28 -0.18 -6.58
CA PRO A 55 -10.64 -0.69 -6.36
C PRO A 55 -11.57 -0.25 -7.49
N ASN A 56 -12.51 -1.10 -7.89
CA ASN A 56 -13.57 -0.70 -8.82
C ASN A 56 -14.53 0.28 -8.15
N LEU A 57 -15.00 1.27 -8.89
CA LEU A 57 -16.06 2.19 -8.47
C LEU A 57 -17.44 1.70 -8.99
N PRO A 58 -18.53 1.88 -8.24
CA PRO A 58 -18.59 2.45 -6.89
C PRO A 58 -17.89 1.54 -5.87
N TRP A 59 -17.11 2.14 -4.99
CA TRP A 59 -16.42 1.43 -3.92
C TRP A 59 -17.08 1.73 -2.59
N LEU A 60 -17.59 0.70 -1.91
CA LEU A 60 -18.21 0.85 -0.60
C LEU A 60 -17.13 0.96 0.48
N CYS A 61 -17.08 2.08 1.18
CA CYS A 61 -16.13 2.28 2.27
C CYS A 61 -16.55 1.46 3.50
N PRO A 62 -15.73 0.51 3.99
CA PRO A 62 -16.10 -0.30 5.15
C PRO A 62 -16.04 0.44 6.49
N LEU A 63 -15.56 1.70 6.51
CA LEU A 63 -15.47 2.52 7.72
C LEU A 63 -16.71 3.39 7.95
N CYS A 64 -17.25 4.00 6.89
CA CYS A 64 -18.43 4.86 6.97
C CYS A 64 -19.67 4.32 6.24
N GLU A 65 -19.54 3.19 5.53
CA GLU A 65 -20.59 2.55 4.73
C GLU A 65 -21.13 3.43 3.57
N GLU A 66 -20.40 4.48 3.19
CA GLU A 66 -20.72 5.31 2.04
C GLU A 66 -20.13 4.72 0.74
N GLU A 67 -20.89 4.86 -0.36
CA GLU A 67 -20.40 4.54 -1.69
C GLU A 67 -19.55 5.70 -2.23
N VAL A 68 -18.36 5.35 -2.73
CA VAL A 68 -17.44 6.28 -3.35
C VAL A 68 -17.50 6.09 -4.87
N ASP A 69 -17.94 7.12 -5.57
CA ASP A 69 -18.10 7.12 -7.03
C ASP A 69 -16.92 7.78 -7.77
N ASN A 70 -16.01 8.44 -7.04
CA ASN A 70 -14.87 9.15 -7.62
C ASN A 70 -13.57 8.83 -6.87
N TYR A 71 -12.50 8.56 -7.63
CA TYR A 71 -11.15 8.38 -7.09
C TYR A 71 -10.60 9.62 -6.37
N ASP A 72 -11.12 10.82 -6.66
CA ASP A 72 -10.73 12.04 -5.94
C ASP A 72 -11.04 11.96 -4.43
N ASP A 73 -11.96 11.09 -4.02
CA ASP A 73 -12.32 10.85 -2.61
C ASP A 73 -11.48 9.76 -1.94
N LEU A 74 -10.59 9.13 -2.71
CA LEU A 74 -9.67 8.11 -2.23
C LEU A 74 -8.23 8.62 -2.17
N LEU A 75 -7.49 8.15 -1.18
CA LEU A 75 -6.04 8.30 -1.09
C LEU A 75 -5.40 6.91 -1.10
N PHE A 76 -4.17 6.83 -1.60
CA PHE A 76 -3.48 5.56 -1.80
C PHE A 76 -2.04 5.61 -1.29
N ASP A 77 -1.61 4.52 -0.66
CA ASP A 77 -0.19 4.26 -0.38
C ASP A 77 0.13 2.77 -0.52
N PHE A 78 1.40 2.41 -0.40
CA PHE A 78 1.83 1.01 -0.43
C PHE A 78 2.38 0.58 0.92
N ILE A 79 2.07 -0.65 1.31
CA ILE A 79 2.74 -1.35 2.39
C ILE A 79 3.41 -2.61 1.85
N ALA A 80 4.54 -2.97 2.46
CA ALA A 80 5.22 -4.23 2.21
C ALA A 80 5.32 -4.99 3.55
N GLU A 81 4.86 -6.23 3.56
CA GLU A 81 4.93 -7.15 4.68
C GLU A 81 6.00 -8.20 4.36
N ILE A 82 7.04 -8.31 5.20
CA ILE A 82 8.10 -9.31 4.99
C ILE A 82 7.52 -10.70 5.28
N ASN A 83 7.69 -11.62 4.33
CA ASN A 83 7.19 -13.00 4.45
C ASN A 83 8.19 -13.92 5.17
N GLN A 84 9.44 -13.47 5.34
CA GLN A 84 10.53 -14.23 5.94
C GLN A 84 10.72 -13.87 7.41
N ALA A 85 11.05 -14.87 8.22
CA ALA A 85 11.50 -14.62 9.58
C ALA A 85 12.83 -13.85 9.52
N ILE A 86 12.92 -12.74 10.27
CA ILE A 86 14.18 -12.01 10.42
C ILE A 86 15.08 -12.83 11.34
N GLU A 87 16.11 -13.43 10.77
CA GLU A 87 17.19 -14.05 11.53
C GLU A 87 18.24 -12.99 11.87
N PHE A 88 18.52 -12.79 13.15
CA PHE A 88 19.64 -11.96 13.60
C PHE A 88 20.86 -12.88 13.74
N ILE A 89 21.93 -12.60 12.98
CA ILE A 89 23.23 -13.27 13.09
C ILE A 89 24.09 -12.55 14.13
#